data_AF-A0A950LC31-F1
#
_entry.id   AF-A0A950LC31-F1
#
_cell.length_a   1.000
_cell.length_b   1.000
_cell.length_c   1.000
_cell.angle_alpha   90.00
_cell.angle_beta   90.00
_cell.angle_gamma   90.00
#
_symmetry.space_group_name_H-M   'P 1'
#
loop_
_entity.id
_entity.type
_entity.pdbx_description
1 polymer ?
#
loop_
_entity_poly.entity_id
_entity_poly.type
_entity_poly.pdbx_seq_one_letter_code
_entity_poly.pdbx_strand_id
1 'polypeptide(L)'
;MIAPFLQWRYNGRAAGNGWNSPVNNAEWGTDYLNRTGTAKSNMYDNRPEETKYIYTDDDSEGQALDGRNAYAITFAKGETPPVKGFWSLTLYNEEHFFHPNALGRYSLGTKNKTLKYNADGSLTLYAGAKSPGADKESNWLPAPDGHFSLYIRAYWGDEAILNGQWKPPAVARLQ
;
A
#
# COMPACT_ATOMS: atom_id res chain seq x y z
N MET A 1 -2.80 -24.96 7.40
CA MET A 1 -2.16 -24.03 8.37
C MET A 1 -1.32 -22.93 7.72
N ILE A 2 -0.78 -23.05 6.49
CA ILE A 2 0.08 -22.01 5.89
C ILE A 2 -0.61 -21.04 4.93
N ALA A 3 -1.78 -21.39 4.40
CA ALA A 3 -2.51 -20.55 3.43
C ALA A 3 -2.76 -19.11 3.89
N PRO A 4 -3.04 -18.83 5.18
CA PRO A 4 -3.19 -17.45 5.65
C PRO A 4 -1.94 -16.60 5.40
N PHE A 5 -0.72 -17.14 5.45
CA PHE A 5 0.51 -16.38 5.20
C PHE A 5 0.72 -15.94 3.74
N LEU A 6 -0.23 -16.23 2.84
CA LEU A 6 -0.26 -15.59 1.52
C LEU A 6 -0.92 -14.21 1.59
N GLN A 7 -1.73 -13.91 2.60
CA GLN A 7 -2.36 -12.60 2.76
C GLN A 7 -1.39 -11.64 3.47
N TRP A 8 -1.19 -10.46 2.89
CA TRP A 8 -0.27 -9.47 3.44
C TRP A 8 -0.72 -8.87 4.78
N ARG A 9 -2.00 -8.95 5.13
CA ARG A 9 -2.50 -8.58 6.46
C ARG A 9 -1.91 -9.40 7.61
N TYR A 10 -1.28 -10.54 7.31
CA TYR A 10 -0.52 -11.33 8.29
C TYR A 10 1.00 -11.19 8.15
N ASN A 11 1.48 -10.32 7.25
CA ASN A 11 2.90 -10.03 7.12
C ASN A 11 3.31 -8.90 8.07
N GLY A 12 3.95 -9.29 9.18
CA GLY A 12 4.47 -8.35 10.17
C GLY A 12 3.45 -8.01 11.25
N ARG A 13 3.38 -6.73 11.61
CA ARG A 13 2.59 -6.22 12.73
C ARG A 13 1.75 -5.03 12.27
N ALA A 14 0.71 -4.68 13.02
CA ALA A 14 -0.14 -3.53 12.69
C ALA A 14 0.67 -2.22 12.58
N ALA A 15 0.51 -1.51 11.46
CA ALA A 15 1.10 -0.21 11.18
C ALA A 15 0.10 0.95 11.30
N GLY A 16 -1.15 0.64 11.67
CA GLY A 16 -2.25 1.59 11.82
C GLY A 16 -3.21 1.61 10.63
N ASN A 17 -4.45 2.00 10.86
CA ASN A 17 -5.49 2.18 9.84
C ASN A 17 -5.71 0.98 8.89
N GLY A 18 -5.62 -0.25 9.43
CA GLY A 18 -5.80 -1.49 8.67
C GLY A 18 -4.52 -2.02 7.99
N TRP A 19 -3.43 -1.26 8.03
CA TRP A 19 -2.18 -1.67 7.40
C TRP A 19 -1.30 -2.52 8.32
N ASN A 20 -0.47 -3.36 7.72
CA ASN A 20 0.56 -4.16 8.38
C ASN A 20 1.94 -3.87 7.80
N SER A 21 2.96 -3.96 8.65
CA SER A 21 4.34 -3.78 8.25
C SER A 21 5.24 -4.78 8.98
N PRO A 22 6.09 -5.52 8.25
CA PRO A 22 7.18 -6.27 8.84
C PRO A 22 8.22 -5.31 9.44
N VAL A 23 8.80 -5.74 10.56
CA VAL A 23 9.70 -4.89 11.36
C VAL A 23 11.11 -5.43 11.47
N ASN A 24 11.31 -6.73 11.21
CA ASN A 24 12.62 -7.40 11.34
C ASN A 24 13.07 -8.04 10.02
N ASN A 25 12.68 -7.46 8.87
CA ASN A 25 13.05 -7.99 7.56
C ASN A 25 14.56 -7.95 7.33
N ALA A 26 15.10 -8.99 6.70
CA ALA A 26 16.54 -9.12 6.43
C ALA A 26 17.45 -9.00 7.67
N GLU A 27 16.89 -9.26 8.86
CA GLU A 27 17.62 -9.33 10.12
C GLU A 27 17.81 -10.78 10.60
N TRP A 28 18.94 -11.00 11.27
CA TRP A 28 19.19 -12.22 12.02
C TRP A 28 18.34 -12.23 13.30
N GLY A 29 18.01 -13.41 13.83
CA GLY A 29 17.23 -13.55 15.06
C GLY A 29 16.15 -14.62 14.99
N THR A 30 15.27 -14.61 15.98
CA THR A 30 14.27 -15.66 16.27
C THR A 30 12.82 -15.24 16.04
N ASP A 31 12.56 -14.10 15.39
CA ASP A 31 11.21 -13.72 14.94
C ASP A 31 10.78 -14.58 13.73
N TYR A 32 10.55 -15.87 13.99
CA TYR A 32 10.20 -16.86 12.97
C TYR A 32 8.84 -16.58 12.35
N LEU A 33 7.94 -15.88 13.06
CA LEU A 33 6.62 -15.53 12.56
C LEU A 33 6.72 -14.44 11.49
N ASN A 34 7.41 -13.32 11.77
CA ASN A 34 7.67 -12.29 10.76
C ASN A 34 8.45 -12.91 9.58
N ARG A 35 9.50 -13.71 9.86
CA ARG A 35 10.31 -14.34 8.80
C ARG A 35 9.47 -15.24 7.89
N THR A 36 8.54 -16.02 8.46
CA THR A 36 7.64 -16.89 7.70
C THR A 36 6.62 -16.09 6.90
N GLY A 37 6.02 -15.06 7.50
CA GLY A 37 5.10 -14.14 6.81
C GLY A 37 5.75 -13.47 5.62
N THR A 38 6.94 -12.88 5.80
CA THR A 38 7.71 -12.26 4.72
C THR A 38 8.11 -13.28 3.66
N ALA A 39 8.68 -14.44 4.05
CA ALA A 39 9.13 -15.45 3.08
C ALA A 39 8.01 -16.03 2.21
N LYS A 40 6.76 -16.06 2.72
CA LYS A 40 5.60 -16.55 1.98
C LYS A 40 4.91 -15.48 1.16
N SER A 41 4.75 -14.28 1.71
CA SER A 41 3.93 -13.25 1.10
C SER A 41 4.72 -12.23 0.29
N ASN A 42 5.99 -11.98 0.63
CA ASN A 42 6.85 -11.00 -0.06
C ASN A 42 8.34 -11.29 0.17
N MET A 43 8.87 -12.29 -0.54
CA MET A 43 10.24 -12.78 -0.34
C MET A 43 11.28 -11.71 -0.71
N TYR A 44 12.40 -11.70 0.03
CA TYR A 44 13.56 -10.81 -0.16
C TYR A 44 13.32 -9.33 0.13
N ASP A 45 12.42 -9.02 1.06
CA ASP A 45 12.32 -7.69 1.62
C ASP A 45 13.67 -7.19 2.17
N ASN A 46 14.00 -5.95 1.82
CA ASN A 46 15.09 -5.20 2.43
C ASN A 46 14.84 -4.97 3.93
N ARG A 47 15.90 -4.55 4.63
CA ARG A 47 15.77 -4.02 5.99
C ARG A 47 14.89 -2.77 6.01
N PRO A 48 14.11 -2.52 7.07
CA PRO A 48 13.22 -1.37 7.15
C PRO A 48 13.89 -0.01 6.91
N GLU A 49 15.16 0.15 7.30
CA GLU A 49 15.92 1.39 7.13
C GLU A 49 16.20 1.71 5.65
N GLU A 50 16.32 0.67 4.82
CA GLU A 50 16.52 0.80 3.37
C GLU A 50 15.18 0.99 2.65
N THR A 51 14.19 0.15 2.98
CA THR A 51 12.84 0.27 2.44
C THR A 51 11.82 -0.25 3.45
N LYS A 52 10.89 0.62 3.83
CA LYS A 52 9.75 0.25 4.65
C LYS A 52 8.61 -0.21 3.75
N TYR A 53 8.11 -1.41 4.04
CA TYR A 53 7.01 -2.02 3.32
C TYR A 53 5.76 -2.06 4.19
N ILE A 54 4.63 -1.59 3.64
CA ILE A 54 3.40 -1.41 4.38
C ILE A 54 2.25 -1.88 3.48
N TYR A 55 1.49 -2.86 3.93
CA TYR A 55 0.52 -3.58 3.12
C TYR A 55 -0.89 -3.50 3.70
N THR A 56 -1.90 -3.59 2.85
CA THR A 56 -3.26 -3.90 3.27
C THR A 56 -3.98 -4.74 2.23
N ASP A 57 -4.77 -5.69 2.71
CA ASP A 57 -5.72 -6.49 1.93
C ASP A 57 -7.18 -6.03 2.18
N ASP A 58 -7.39 -5.19 3.20
CA ASP A 58 -8.71 -4.82 3.70
C ASP A 58 -8.90 -3.28 3.65
N ASP A 59 -10.14 -2.84 3.52
CA ASP A 59 -10.54 -1.44 3.65
C ASP A 59 -10.67 -1.01 5.13
N SER A 60 -11.03 0.26 5.36
CA SER A 60 -11.16 0.83 6.70
C SER A 60 -12.25 0.20 7.57
N GLU A 61 -13.17 -0.56 6.97
CA GLU A 61 -14.23 -1.30 7.66
C GLU A 61 -13.85 -2.78 7.87
N GLY A 62 -12.62 -3.16 7.52
CA GLY A 62 -12.10 -4.53 7.65
C GLY A 62 -12.64 -5.50 6.59
N GLN A 63 -13.19 -4.97 5.49
CA GLN A 63 -13.66 -5.80 4.38
C GLN A 63 -12.55 -5.95 3.34
N ALA A 64 -12.41 -7.15 2.77
CA ALA A 64 -11.42 -7.41 1.74
C ALA A 64 -11.59 -6.45 0.56
N LEU A 65 -10.48 -5.90 0.09
CA LEU A 65 -10.43 -5.04 -1.08
C LEU A 65 -10.86 -5.84 -2.32
N ASP A 66 -11.80 -5.25 -3.04
CA ASP A 66 -12.40 -5.81 -4.24
C ASP A 66 -12.71 -4.69 -5.23
N GLY A 67 -12.16 -4.79 -6.45
CA GLY A 67 -12.20 -3.72 -7.45
C GLY A 67 -13.58 -3.46 -8.05
N ARG A 68 -14.60 -4.27 -7.73
CA ARG A 68 -16.01 -3.94 -8.00
C ARG A 68 -16.46 -2.69 -7.26
N ASN A 69 -15.80 -2.38 -6.15
CA ASN A 69 -15.98 -1.13 -5.41
C ASN A 69 -14.92 -0.10 -5.82
N ALA A 70 -15.16 1.15 -5.42
CA ALA A 70 -14.17 2.23 -5.53
C ALA A 70 -13.65 2.59 -4.14
N TYR A 71 -12.36 2.94 -4.06
CA TYR A 71 -11.70 3.30 -2.81
C TYR A 71 -10.94 4.61 -2.95
N ALA A 72 -10.88 5.36 -1.86
CA ALA A 72 -10.08 6.57 -1.70
C ALA A 72 -9.04 6.39 -0.59
N ILE A 73 -7.81 6.79 -0.89
CA ILE A 73 -6.66 6.77 0.00
C ILE A 73 -6.15 8.20 0.09
N THR A 74 -6.55 8.92 1.14
CA THR A 74 -6.26 10.36 1.29
C THR A 74 -5.13 10.59 2.27
N PHE A 75 -3.99 11.03 1.76
CA PHE A 75 -2.91 11.60 2.56
C PHE A 75 -3.25 13.05 2.86
N ALA A 76 -3.32 13.42 4.15
CA ALA A 76 -3.48 14.82 4.53
C ALA A 76 -2.32 15.68 4.02
N LYS A 77 -2.49 17.00 4.02
CA LYS A 77 -1.46 17.94 3.56
C LYS A 77 -0.15 17.70 4.30
N GLY A 78 0.91 17.38 3.55
CA GLY A 78 2.25 17.09 4.11
C GLY A 78 2.42 15.69 4.70
N GLU A 79 1.39 14.84 4.66
CA GLU A 79 1.38 13.52 5.30
C GLU A 79 1.56 12.36 4.30
N THR A 80 2.03 12.64 3.08
CA THR A 80 2.57 11.57 2.21
C THR A 80 3.76 10.88 2.89
N PRO A 81 4.07 9.60 2.58
CA PRO A 81 5.11 8.86 3.28
C PRO A 81 6.43 9.67 3.44
N PRO A 82 6.91 9.89 4.67
CA PRO A 82 8.10 10.70 4.91
C PRO A 82 9.35 9.90 4.56
N VAL A 83 10.00 10.30 3.48
CA VAL A 83 11.12 9.58 2.85
C VAL A 83 12.16 10.56 2.34
N LYS A 84 13.42 10.14 2.36
CA LYS A 84 14.54 10.83 1.73
C LYS A 84 14.70 10.44 0.25
N GLY A 85 14.22 9.26 -0.12
CA GLY A 85 14.25 8.76 -1.49
C GLY A 85 12.96 9.07 -2.23
N PHE A 86 12.08 8.07 -2.29
CA PHE A 86 10.77 8.18 -2.93
C PHE A 86 9.80 7.19 -2.30
N TRP A 87 8.53 7.33 -2.63
CA TRP A 87 7.52 6.36 -2.23
C TRP A 87 6.60 6.00 -3.39
N SER A 88 5.92 4.87 -3.25
CA SER A 88 4.86 4.45 -4.17
C SER A 88 3.76 3.70 -3.44
N LEU A 89 2.51 3.96 -3.80
CA LEU A 89 1.38 3.06 -3.59
C LEU A 89 1.23 2.19 -4.85
N THR A 90 1.23 0.88 -4.68
CA THR A 90 1.16 -0.11 -5.76
C THR A 90 -0.05 -1.02 -5.57
N LEU A 91 -0.72 -1.37 -6.66
CA LEU A 91 -1.84 -2.31 -6.67
C LEU A 91 -1.39 -3.66 -7.20
N TYR A 92 -1.81 -4.73 -6.51
CA TYR A 92 -1.55 -6.11 -6.88
C TYR A 92 -2.85 -6.90 -6.94
N ASN A 93 -2.99 -7.82 -7.89
CA ASN A 93 -4.15 -8.70 -7.99
C ASN A 93 -4.11 -9.83 -6.93
N GLU A 94 -5.09 -10.73 -6.97
CA GLU A 94 -5.22 -11.84 -6.01
C GLU A 94 -4.01 -12.81 -6.00
N GLU A 95 -3.23 -12.88 -7.08
CA GLU A 95 -1.99 -13.67 -7.13
C GLU A 95 -0.72 -12.85 -6.78
N HIS A 96 -0.87 -11.62 -6.30
CA HIS A 96 0.22 -10.69 -6.01
C HIS A 96 1.06 -10.29 -7.22
N PHE A 97 0.46 -10.27 -8.41
CA PHE A 97 1.05 -9.71 -9.64
C PHE A 97 0.44 -8.35 -9.97
N PHE A 98 1.11 -7.63 -10.88
CA PHE A 98 0.50 -6.43 -11.47
C PHE A 98 -0.72 -6.83 -12.29
N HIS A 99 -1.83 -6.12 -12.09
CA HIS A 99 -3.01 -6.27 -12.92
C HIS A 99 -2.84 -5.48 -14.22
N PRO A 100 -2.72 -6.14 -15.40
CA PRO A 100 -2.60 -5.47 -16.68
C PRO A 100 -3.80 -4.56 -16.93
N ASN A 101 -3.55 -3.31 -17.34
CA ASN A 101 -4.60 -2.33 -17.59
C ASN A 101 -4.23 -1.40 -18.75
N ALA A 102 -5.24 -0.76 -19.34
CA ALA A 102 -5.08 0.09 -20.52
C ALA A 102 -4.17 1.31 -20.30
N LEU A 103 -3.94 1.73 -19.06
CA LEU A 103 -3.05 2.85 -18.73
C LEU A 103 -1.59 2.41 -18.57
N GLY A 104 -1.30 1.11 -18.54
CA GLY A 104 0.02 0.58 -18.19
C GLY A 104 0.50 1.06 -16.83
N ARG A 105 -0.43 1.32 -15.89
CA ARG A 105 -0.15 1.95 -14.61
C ARG A 105 -0.40 0.98 -13.46
N TYR A 106 0.63 0.75 -12.65
CA TYR A 106 0.57 -0.19 -11.53
C TYR A 106 0.89 0.47 -10.19
N SER A 107 1.45 1.68 -10.22
CA SER A 107 1.80 2.44 -9.02
C SER A 107 1.65 3.95 -9.21
N LEU A 108 1.39 4.63 -8.10
CA LEU A 108 1.38 6.09 -7.99
C LEU A 108 2.26 6.53 -6.82
N GLY A 109 2.98 7.63 -6.97
CA GLY A 109 3.81 8.19 -5.91
C GLY A 109 4.73 9.29 -6.42
N THR A 110 5.89 9.47 -5.78
CA THR A 110 6.82 10.58 -6.02
C THR A 110 7.24 10.75 -7.49
N LYS A 111 7.33 9.64 -8.25
CA LYS A 111 7.79 9.66 -9.65
C LYS A 111 6.72 10.16 -10.62
N ASN A 112 5.45 10.15 -10.25
CA ASN A 112 4.34 10.59 -11.09
C ASN A 112 4.30 12.13 -11.14
N LYS A 113 4.44 12.71 -12.34
CA LYS A 113 4.45 14.17 -12.54
C LYS A 113 3.06 14.79 -12.72
N THR A 114 2.04 13.96 -12.86
CA THR A 114 0.67 14.37 -13.18
C THR A 114 -0.30 14.22 -12.01
N LEU A 115 0.18 13.83 -10.82
CA LEU A 115 -0.66 13.76 -9.63
C LEU A 115 -1.26 15.13 -9.30
N LYS A 116 -2.56 15.15 -9.03
CA LYS A 116 -3.31 16.35 -8.66
C LYS A 116 -3.56 16.36 -7.16
N TYR A 117 -3.13 17.42 -6.50
CA TYR A 117 -3.46 17.67 -5.10
C TYR A 117 -4.82 18.34 -5.00
N ASN A 118 -5.51 18.09 -3.88
CA ASN A 118 -6.75 18.77 -3.54
C ASN A 118 -6.48 20.23 -3.15
N ALA A 119 -7.51 21.06 -3.10
CA ALA A 119 -7.39 22.49 -2.79
C ALA A 119 -6.81 22.77 -1.39
N ASP A 120 -7.01 21.86 -0.43
CA ASP A 120 -6.45 21.92 0.92
C ASP A 120 -4.99 21.44 0.99
N GLY A 121 -4.41 21.00 -0.14
CA GLY A 121 -3.06 20.46 -0.23
C GLY A 121 -2.93 18.97 0.14
N SER A 122 -4.03 18.28 0.42
CA SER A 122 -4.05 16.82 0.56
C SER A 122 -3.90 16.11 -0.79
N LEU A 123 -3.53 14.83 -0.77
CA LEU A 123 -3.44 13.98 -1.95
C LEU A 123 -4.39 12.79 -1.78
N THR A 124 -5.41 12.71 -2.61
CA THR A 124 -6.27 11.52 -2.70
C THR A 124 -5.85 10.66 -3.88
N LEU A 125 -5.48 9.40 -3.60
CA LEU A 125 -5.32 8.35 -4.60
C LEU A 125 -6.57 7.48 -4.63
N TYR A 126 -6.90 6.95 -5.81
CA TYR A 126 -8.09 6.12 -6.00
C TYR A 126 -7.71 4.72 -6.47
N ALA A 127 -8.49 3.71 -6.08
CA ALA A 127 -8.38 2.35 -6.58
C ALA A 127 -9.77 1.80 -6.91
N GLY A 128 -9.88 0.98 -7.95
CA GLY A 128 -11.14 0.36 -8.39
C GLY A 128 -11.08 -0.02 -9.87
N ALA A 129 -11.97 -0.90 -10.33
CA ALA A 129 -12.00 -1.35 -11.72
C ALA A 129 -12.55 -0.29 -12.68
N LYS A 130 -13.46 0.56 -12.19
CA LYS A 130 -14.05 1.68 -12.95
C LYS A 130 -13.30 2.98 -12.67
N SER A 131 -13.09 3.77 -13.72
CA SER A 131 -12.51 5.10 -13.61
C SER A 131 -13.37 5.97 -12.67
N PRO A 132 -12.76 6.70 -11.71
CA PRO A 132 -13.47 7.61 -10.81
C PRO A 132 -13.90 8.94 -11.49
N GLY A 133 -13.75 9.05 -12.81
CA GLY A 133 -14.02 10.24 -13.60
C GLY A 133 -12.75 10.90 -14.15
N ALA A 134 -12.86 11.53 -15.31
CA ALA A 134 -11.73 12.08 -16.07
C ALA A 134 -10.88 13.08 -15.28
N ASP A 135 -11.47 13.81 -14.33
CA ASP A 135 -10.77 14.76 -13.47
C ASP A 135 -9.82 14.08 -12.47
N LYS A 136 -10.12 12.84 -12.06
CA LYS A 136 -9.44 12.04 -11.04
C LYS A 136 -8.53 10.94 -11.60
N GLU A 137 -8.59 10.67 -12.90
CA GLU A 137 -7.83 9.59 -13.54
C GLU A 137 -6.32 9.69 -13.34
N SER A 138 -5.74 10.88 -13.18
CA SER A 138 -4.32 11.04 -12.90
C SER A 138 -3.90 10.40 -11.57
N ASN A 139 -4.83 10.28 -10.62
CA ASN A 139 -4.61 9.76 -9.28
C ASN A 139 -5.19 8.35 -9.08
N TRP A 140 -5.64 7.70 -10.15
CA TRP A 140 -6.30 6.41 -10.08
C TRP A 140 -5.36 5.25 -10.45
N LEU A 141 -5.49 4.16 -9.71
CA LEU A 141 -4.93 2.83 -9.96
C LEU A 141 -6.05 1.90 -10.45
N PRO A 142 -6.03 1.47 -11.71
CA PRO A 142 -6.97 0.47 -12.21
C PRO A 142 -6.81 -0.86 -11.47
N ALA A 143 -7.89 -1.32 -10.85
CA ALA A 143 -7.96 -2.60 -10.15
C ALA A 143 -8.60 -3.69 -11.05
N PRO A 144 -8.36 -4.98 -10.78
CA PRO A 144 -9.14 -6.06 -11.39
C PRO A 144 -10.63 -5.99 -10.97
N ASP A 145 -11.50 -6.67 -11.73
CA ASP A 145 -12.87 -6.98 -11.32
C ASP A 145 -12.89 -8.14 -10.30
N GLY A 146 -12.19 -7.94 -9.18
CA GLY A 146 -11.96 -8.97 -8.16
C GLY A 146 -11.05 -8.48 -7.05
N HIS A 147 -10.54 -9.43 -6.25
CA HIS A 147 -9.69 -9.11 -5.11
C HIS A 147 -8.35 -8.50 -5.52
N PHE A 148 -7.89 -7.56 -4.71
CA PHE A 148 -6.60 -6.91 -4.88
C PHE A 148 -6.03 -6.50 -3.53
N SER A 149 -4.74 -6.18 -3.52
CA SER A 149 -4.04 -5.68 -2.35
C SER A 149 -3.33 -4.37 -2.67
N LEU A 150 -3.15 -3.54 -1.65
CA LEU A 150 -2.42 -2.28 -1.75
C LEU A 150 -1.12 -2.33 -0.97
N TYR A 151 -0.11 -1.71 -1.54
CA TYR A 151 1.25 -1.79 -1.03
C TYR A 151 1.95 -0.44 -1.12
N ILE A 152 2.23 0.16 0.03
CA ILE A 152 3.12 1.31 0.15
C ILE A 152 4.57 0.82 0.30
N ARG A 153 5.44 1.32 -0.57
CA ARG A 153 6.90 1.21 -0.44
C ARG A 153 7.46 2.59 -0.15
N ALA A 154 8.18 2.73 0.95
CA ALA A 154 8.84 3.96 1.36
C ALA A 154 10.35 3.73 1.38
N TYR A 155 11.05 4.33 0.41
CA TYR A 155 12.48 4.13 0.19
C TYR A 155 13.27 5.17 0.96
N TRP A 156 14.21 4.71 1.79
CA TRP A 156 14.99 5.55 2.70
C TRP A 156 14.08 6.41 3.60
N GLY A 157 13.24 5.74 4.39
CA GLY A 157 12.26 6.37 5.27
C GLY A 157 12.89 7.26 6.34
N ASP A 158 12.20 8.34 6.71
CA ASP A 158 12.57 9.15 7.86
C ASP A 158 12.23 8.46 9.18
N GLU A 159 12.74 8.99 10.29
CA GLU A 159 12.54 8.40 11.61
C GLU A 159 11.06 8.18 11.95
N ALA A 160 10.19 9.11 11.58
CA ALA A 160 8.76 9.05 11.85
C ALA A 160 8.06 7.81 11.25
N ILE A 161 8.46 7.36 10.05
CA ILE A 161 7.89 6.14 9.45
C ILE A 161 8.59 4.87 9.97
N LEU A 162 9.87 4.96 10.33
CA LEU A 162 10.63 3.83 10.87
C LEU A 162 10.18 3.45 12.28
N ASN A 163 9.90 4.44 13.13
CA ASN A 163 9.47 4.25 14.51
C ASN A 163 7.94 4.15 14.69
N GLY A 164 7.17 4.28 13.60
CA GLY A 164 5.71 4.14 13.59
C GLY A 164 4.92 5.36 14.09
N GLN A 165 5.55 6.54 14.22
CA GLN A 165 4.85 7.79 14.51
C GLN A 165 3.97 8.23 13.34
N TRP A 166 4.49 8.12 12.11
CA TRP A 166 3.69 8.28 10.90
C TRP A 166 2.86 7.01 10.65
N LYS A 167 1.59 7.20 10.31
CA LYS A 167 0.66 6.11 10.00
C LYS A 167 0.15 6.26 8.57
N PRO A 168 0.06 5.16 7.79
CA PRO A 168 -0.58 5.20 6.48
C PRO A 168 -2.06 5.61 6.61
N PRO A 169 -2.62 6.31 5.62
CA PRO A 169 -4.03 6.72 5.65
C PRO A 169 -4.96 5.51 5.56
N ALA A 170 -6.18 5.66 6.06
CA ALA A 170 -7.22 4.65 5.89
C ALA A 170 -7.59 4.48 4.41
N VAL A 171 -7.95 3.26 4.01
CA VAL A 171 -8.50 2.97 2.68
C VAL A 171 -10.02 3.01 2.78
N ALA A 172 -10.62 4.14 2.42
CA ALA A 172 -12.07 4.34 2.54
C ALA A 172 -12.78 3.80 1.31
N ARG A 173 -13.79 2.95 1.49
CA ARG A 173 -14.71 2.58 0.41
C ARG A 173 -15.60 3.77 0.07
N LEU A 174 -15.73 4.07 -1.21
CA LEU A 174 -16.66 5.08 -1.72
C LEU A 174 -18.05 4.45 -1.90
N GLN A 175 -19.08 5.16 -1.45
CA GLN A 175 -20.48 4.77 -1.63
C GLN A 175 -20.96 5.04 -3.05
#